data_AF-A0AAV7Y0U8-F1
#
_entry.id   AF-A0AAV7Y0U8-F1
#
_cell.length_a   1.000
_cell.length_b   1.000
_cell.length_c   1.000
_cell.angle_alpha   90.00
_cell.angle_beta   90.00
_cell.angle_gamma   90.00
#
_symmetry.space_group_name_H-M   'P 1'
#
loop_
_entity.id
_entity.type
_entity.pdbx_description
1 polymer ?
#
loop_
_entity_poly.entity_id
_entity_poly.type
_entity_poly.pdbx_seq_one_letter_code
_entity_poly.pdbx_strand_id
1 'polypeptide(L)'
;MVSASHYRDLLQQECAAIGGLCDQWQAILNDRDAAAIPDDVCGKIQIAVGQAQLLMKKKFEQFRGLIAASENGELERRVTVEDLQGFWELVYIQVSDIHSKFQEVQKLKENNWEPASMQENLRRPLGNLNKSTAPRQKSLVVNKDFTAQARQRLAQAKALARKRMEEQVCQ
;
A
#
# COMPACT_ATOMS: atom_id res chain seq x y z
N MET A 1 -32.14 5.98 4.43
CA MET A 1 -31.55 5.65 3.12
C MET A 1 -30.23 6.38 3.03
N VAL A 2 -29.17 5.67 2.66
CA VAL A 2 -27.87 6.29 2.35
C VAL A 2 -28.03 7.09 1.05
N SER A 3 -27.38 8.24 0.93
CA SER A 3 -27.48 9.13 -0.24
C SER A 3 -26.09 9.46 -0.80
N ALA A 4 -26.04 10.04 -2.01
CA ALA A 4 -24.79 10.52 -2.59
C ALA A 4 -24.07 11.56 -1.70
N SER A 5 -24.83 12.44 -1.05
CA SER A 5 -24.29 13.42 -0.10
C SER A 5 -23.60 12.77 1.10
N HIS A 6 -24.15 11.66 1.62
CA HIS A 6 -23.49 10.91 2.69
C HIS A 6 -22.08 10.43 2.28
N TYR A 7 -21.93 9.90 1.06
CA TYR A 7 -20.63 9.47 0.56
C TYR A 7 -19.67 10.62 0.29
N ARG A 8 -20.17 11.80 -0.06
CA ARG A 8 -19.36 13.02 -0.18
C ARG A 8 -18.74 13.40 1.16
N ASP A 9 -19.56 13.47 2.20
CA ASP A 9 -19.13 13.84 3.55
C ASP A 9 -18.15 12.80 4.11
N LEU A 10 -18.45 11.52 3.93
CA LEU A 10 -17.58 10.41 4.31
C LEU A 10 -16.21 10.50 3.60
N LEU A 11 -16.20 10.70 2.28
CA LEU A 11 -14.96 10.85 1.51
C LEU A 11 -14.14 12.05 1.99
N GLN A 12 -14.79 13.17 2.31
CA GLN A 12 -14.12 14.36 2.82
C GLN A 12 -13.49 14.11 4.19
N GLN A 13 -14.20 13.43 5.09
CA GLN A 13 -13.70 13.06 6.41
C GLN A 13 -12.46 12.15 6.29
N GLU A 14 -12.54 11.11 5.46
CA GLU A 14 -11.43 10.16 5.26
C GLU A 14 -10.22 10.82 4.57
N CYS A 15 -10.45 11.73 3.62
CA CYS A 15 -9.36 12.50 3.01
C CYS A 15 -8.65 13.41 4.02
N ALA A 16 -9.40 14.06 4.92
CA ALA A 16 -8.83 14.88 5.97
C ALA A 16 -8.06 14.03 7.00
N ALA A 17 -8.61 12.88 7.39
CA ALA A 17 -7.98 11.97 8.35
C ALA A 17 -6.66 11.40 7.80
N ILE A 18 -6.68 10.82 6.59
CA ILE A 18 -5.48 10.26 5.95
C ILE A 18 -4.47 11.36 5.62
N GLY A 19 -4.93 12.51 5.13
CA GLY A 19 -4.08 13.67 4.87
C GLY A 19 -3.34 14.13 6.12
N GLY A 20 -4.04 14.26 7.24
CA GLY A 20 -3.45 14.62 8.53
C GLY A 20 -2.42 13.60 9.03
N LEU A 21 -2.65 12.30 8.81
CA LEU A 21 -1.66 11.25 9.10
C LEU A 21 -0.42 11.41 8.23
N CYS A 22 -0.58 11.61 6.93
CA CYS A 22 0.54 11.86 6.03
C CYS A 22 1.40 13.04 6.48
N ASP A 23 0.76 14.17 6.78
CA ASP A 23 1.46 15.39 7.21
C ASP A 23 2.18 15.18 8.54
N GLN A 24 1.52 14.54 9.51
CA GLN A 24 2.12 14.22 10.81
C GLN A 24 3.39 13.36 10.66
N TRP A 25 3.29 12.27 9.91
CA TRP A 25 4.39 11.33 9.76
C TRP A 25 5.51 11.87 8.88
N GLN A 26 5.17 12.67 7.86
CA GLN A 26 6.17 13.35 7.05
C GLN A 26 6.91 14.44 7.84
N ALA A 27 6.22 15.14 8.76
CA ALA A 27 6.88 16.07 9.68
C ALA A 27 7.88 15.35 10.60
N ILE A 28 7.50 14.18 11.15
CA ILE A 28 8.40 13.35 11.99
C ILE A 28 9.65 12.92 11.21
N LEU A 29 9.50 12.55 9.93
CA LEU A 29 10.64 12.17 9.08
C LEU A 29 11.56 13.35 8.73
N ASN A 30 11.04 14.57 8.74
CA ASN A 30 11.79 15.79 8.41
C ASN A 30 12.38 16.49 9.64
N ASP A 31 11.99 16.07 10.85
CA ASP A 31 12.50 16.63 12.10
C ASP A 31 13.98 16.25 12.31
N ARG A 32 14.70 17.01 13.14
CA ARG A 32 16.10 16.73 13.48
C ARG A 32 16.25 15.39 14.20
N ASP A 33 15.22 14.95 14.92
CA ASP A 33 15.17 13.65 15.59
C ASP A 33 14.93 12.47 14.62
N ALA A 34 14.76 12.71 13.31
CA ALA A 34 14.66 11.64 12.32
C ALA A 34 15.89 10.71 12.31
N ALA A 35 17.06 11.21 12.75
CA ALA A 35 18.27 10.39 12.91
C ALA A 35 18.14 9.30 13.99
N ALA A 36 17.19 9.44 14.92
CA ALA A 36 16.89 8.42 15.93
C ALA A 36 15.94 7.32 15.43
N ILE A 37 15.31 7.51 14.26
CA ILE A 37 14.39 6.55 13.67
C ILE A 37 15.20 5.49 12.89
N PRO A 38 15.02 4.19 13.16
CA PRO A 38 15.67 3.14 12.38
C PRO A 38 15.30 3.21 10.90
N ASP A 39 16.25 2.91 10.00
CA ASP A 39 16.06 2.98 8.54
C ASP A 39 14.87 2.11 8.06
N ASP A 40 14.72 0.92 8.63
CA ASP A 40 13.58 0.04 8.37
C ASP A 40 12.23 0.71 8.71
N VAL A 41 12.15 1.44 9.82
CA VAL A 41 10.93 2.15 10.24
C VAL A 41 10.70 3.38 9.36
N CYS A 42 11.74 4.12 9.02
CA CYS A 42 11.67 5.22 8.05
C CYS A 42 11.10 4.74 6.71
N GLY A 43 11.61 3.62 6.18
CA GLY A 43 11.12 3.00 4.96
C GLY A 43 9.64 2.61 5.06
N LYS A 44 9.21 2.02 6.19
CA LYS A 44 7.79 1.71 6.45
C LYS A 44 6.92 2.96 6.39
N ILE A 45 7.35 4.05 7.03
CA ILE A 45 6.61 5.32 7.02
C ILE A 45 6.50 5.87 5.60
N GLN A 46 7.61 5.93 4.87
CA GLN A 46 7.64 6.45 3.50
C GLN A 46 6.72 5.64 2.56
N ILE A 47 6.72 4.32 2.69
CA ILE A 47 5.81 3.44 1.93
C ILE A 47 4.35 3.73 2.29
N ALA A 48 4.02 3.83 3.58
CA ALA A 48 2.66 4.13 4.03
C ALA A 48 2.17 5.50 3.52
N VAL A 49 3.00 6.55 3.64
CA VAL A 49 2.70 7.89 3.11
C VAL A 49 2.50 7.86 1.60
N GLY A 50 3.39 7.18 0.85
CA GLY A 50 3.26 7.05 -0.59
C GLY A 50 1.97 6.34 -1.02
N GLN A 51 1.60 5.27 -0.32
CA GLN A 51 0.35 4.54 -0.58
C GLN A 51 -0.88 5.38 -0.27
N ALA A 52 -0.88 6.10 0.85
CA ALA A 52 -1.94 7.01 1.24
C ALA A 52 -2.13 8.14 0.20
N GLN A 53 -1.05 8.79 -0.22
CA GLN A 53 -1.09 9.82 -1.26
C GLN A 53 -1.60 9.26 -2.59
N LEU A 54 -1.21 8.03 -2.95
CA LEU A 54 -1.70 7.38 -4.16
C LEU A 54 -3.19 7.04 -4.08
N LEU A 55 -3.67 6.58 -2.91
CA LEU A 55 -5.09 6.32 -2.68
C LEU A 55 -5.91 7.60 -2.88
N MET A 56 -5.47 8.71 -2.25
CA MET A 56 -6.12 10.01 -2.37
C MET A 56 -6.14 10.52 -3.82
N LYS A 57 -4.99 10.51 -4.51
CA LYS A 57 -4.86 10.99 -5.91
C LYS A 57 -5.43 10.05 -6.97
N LYS A 58 -6.01 8.91 -6.60
CA LYS A 58 -6.55 7.97 -7.59
C LYS A 58 -7.94 7.53 -7.21
N LYS A 59 -8.05 6.82 -6.09
CA LYS A 59 -9.32 6.22 -5.68
C LYS A 59 -10.28 7.25 -5.13
N PHE A 60 -9.81 8.23 -4.36
CA PHE A 60 -10.70 9.28 -3.85
C PHE A 60 -11.14 10.23 -4.97
N GLU A 61 -10.24 10.60 -5.88
CA GLU A 61 -10.62 11.39 -7.06
C GLU A 61 -11.62 10.65 -7.96
N GLN A 62 -11.41 9.35 -8.20
CA GLN A 62 -12.38 8.51 -8.92
C GLN A 62 -13.73 8.47 -8.20
N PHE A 63 -13.74 8.30 -6.88
CA PHE A 63 -14.99 8.25 -6.11
C PHE A 63 -15.74 9.58 -6.12
N ARG A 64 -15.01 10.70 -6.00
CA ARG A 64 -15.58 12.05 -6.10
C ARG A 64 -16.30 12.24 -7.44
N GLY A 65 -15.72 11.75 -8.54
CA GLY A 65 -16.37 11.77 -9.85
C GLY A 65 -17.66 10.95 -9.90
N LEU A 66 -17.67 9.75 -9.31
CA LEU A 66 -18.86 8.91 -9.23
C LEU A 66 -19.97 9.55 -8.40
N ILE A 67 -19.62 10.15 -7.25
CA ILE A 67 -20.56 10.88 -6.40
C ILE A 67 -21.20 12.03 -7.19
N ALA A 68 -20.38 12.88 -7.82
CA ALA A 68 -20.87 14.01 -8.61
C ALA A 68 -21.79 13.57 -9.76
N ALA A 69 -21.42 12.50 -10.48
CA ALA A 69 -22.22 11.98 -11.56
C ALA A 69 -23.56 11.39 -11.09
N SER A 70 -23.60 10.81 -9.89
CA SER A 70 -24.84 10.32 -9.27
C SER A 70 -25.81 11.46 -8.89
N GLU A 71 -25.28 12.63 -8.52
CA GLU A 71 -26.08 13.80 -8.12
C GLU A 71 -26.59 14.58 -9.34
N ASN A 72 -25.76 14.70 -10.38
CA ASN A 72 -26.10 15.45 -11.59
C ASN A 72 -26.91 14.64 -12.61
N GLY A 73 -26.99 13.31 -12.45
CA GLY A 73 -27.60 12.42 -13.44
C GLY A 73 -26.85 12.40 -14.78
N GLU A 74 -25.56 12.72 -14.76
CA GLU A 74 -24.75 13.09 -15.94
C GLU A 74 -24.29 11.89 -16.79
N LEU A 75 -24.36 10.66 -16.27
CA LEU A 75 -23.91 9.46 -16.96
C LEU A 75 -25.02 8.81 -17.79
N GLU A 76 -24.69 8.35 -19.01
CA GLU A 76 -25.58 7.55 -19.88
C GLU A 76 -26.16 6.33 -19.15
N ARG A 77 -25.41 5.75 -18.20
CA ARG A 77 -25.94 4.80 -17.21
C ARG A 77 -26.08 5.52 -15.87
N ARG A 78 -27.30 5.58 -15.33
CA ARG A 78 -27.54 6.13 -13.98
C ARG A 78 -26.70 5.39 -12.95
N VAL A 79 -25.72 6.09 -12.36
CA VAL A 79 -25.02 5.63 -11.15
C VAL A 79 -26.03 5.60 -10.01
N THR A 80 -26.20 4.44 -9.40
CA THR A 80 -27.08 4.24 -8.26
C THR A 80 -26.33 4.40 -6.95
N VAL A 81 -27.06 4.53 -5.85
CA VAL A 81 -26.47 4.53 -4.51
C VAL A 81 -25.77 3.19 -4.22
N GLU A 82 -26.25 2.08 -4.79
CA GLU A 82 -25.63 0.76 -4.65
C GLU A 82 -24.26 0.70 -5.35
N ASP A 83 -24.11 1.34 -6.51
CA ASP A 83 -22.81 1.46 -7.19
C ASP A 83 -21.80 2.25 -6.33
N LEU A 84 -22.26 3.33 -5.67
CA LEU A 84 -21.41 4.10 -4.75
C LEU A 84 -20.99 3.26 -3.54
N GLN A 85 -21.93 2.49 -2.98
CA GLN A 85 -21.65 1.59 -1.86
C GLN A 85 -20.59 0.55 -2.24
N GLY A 86 -20.80 -0.16 -3.35
CA GLY A 86 -19.87 -1.21 -3.79
C GLY A 86 -18.48 -0.65 -4.10
N PHE A 87 -18.40 0.54 -4.73
CA PHE A 87 -17.11 1.20 -4.93
C PHE A 87 -16.45 1.58 -3.60
N TRP A 88 -17.23 2.12 -2.65
CA TRP A 88 -16.72 2.50 -1.34
C TRP A 88 -16.18 1.31 -0.57
N GLU A 89 -16.85 0.16 -0.55
CA GLU A 89 -16.36 -1.04 0.14
C GLU A 89 -14.97 -1.47 -0.39
N LEU A 90 -14.75 -1.39 -1.69
CA LEU A 90 -13.45 -1.69 -2.31
C LEU A 90 -12.37 -0.67 -1.95
N VAL A 91 -12.73 0.61 -1.85
CA VAL A 91 -11.81 1.68 -1.41
C VAL A 91 -11.50 1.55 0.09
N TYR A 92 -12.50 1.21 0.89
CA TYR A 92 -12.40 1.12 2.33
C TYR A 92 -11.41 0.02 2.78
N ILE A 93 -11.29 -1.07 2.03
CA ILE A 93 -10.24 -2.08 2.27
C ILE A 93 -8.83 -1.43 2.26
N GLN A 94 -8.57 -0.54 1.30
CA GLN A 94 -7.28 0.16 1.21
C GLN A 94 -7.13 1.22 2.29
N VAL A 95 -8.20 1.94 2.61
CA VAL A 95 -8.24 2.91 3.73
C VAL A 95 -7.86 2.20 5.04
N SER A 96 -8.51 1.07 5.34
CA SER A 96 -8.24 0.27 6.52
C SER A 96 -6.79 -0.23 6.58
N ASP A 97 -6.23 -0.68 5.45
CA ASP A 97 -4.84 -1.12 5.36
C ASP A 97 -3.85 0.03 5.65
N ILE A 98 -4.11 1.24 5.13
CA ILE A 98 -3.31 2.43 5.42
C ILE A 98 -3.40 2.82 6.90
N HIS A 99 -4.59 2.81 7.49
CA HIS A 99 -4.76 3.08 8.93
C HIS A 99 -3.98 2.08 9.77
N SER A 100 -4.05 0.78 9.44
CA SER A 100 -3.31 -0.26 10.14
C SER A 100 -1.80 -0.03 10.09
N LYS A 101 -1.26 0.36 8.92
CA LYS A 101 0.16 0.69 8.77
C LYS A 101 0.59 1.87 9.64
N PHE A 102 -0.19 2.95 9.66
CA PHE A 102 0.11 4.08 10.52
C PHE A 102 -0.02 3.74 12.01
N GLN A 103 -0.98 2.88 12.39
CA GLN A 103 -1.09 2.38 13.76
C GLN A 103 0.11 1.49 14.16
N GLU A 104 0.66 0.69 13.25
CA GLU A 104 1.86 -0.10 13.51
C GLU A 104 3.06 0.82 13.80
N VAL A 105 3.28 1.83 12.97
CA VAL A 105 4.37 2.80 13.19
C VAL A 105 4.14 3.60 14.46
N GLN A 106 2.90 4.01 14.76
CA GLN A 106 2.56 4.69 16.00
C GLN A 106 2.97 3.87 17.23
N LYS A 107 2.68 2.57 17.24
CA LYS A 107 3.09 1.67 18.33
C LYS A 107 4.61 1.54 18.43
N LEU A 108 5.32 1.49 17.31
CA LEU A 108 6.78 1.49 17.31
C LEU A 108 7.32 2.78 17.94
N LYS A 109 6.78 3.94 17.55
CA LYS A 109 7.16 5.23 18.14
C LYS A 109 6.94 5.25 19.66
N GLU A 110 5.80 4.75 20.13
CA GLU A 110 5.49 4.63 21.56
C GLU A 110 6.44 3.68 22.31
N ASN A 111 7.02 2.71 21.59
CA ASN A 111 8.02 1.77 22.11
C ASN A 111 9.46 2.14 21.73
N ASN A 112 9.78 3.44 21.61
CA ASN A 112 11.14 3.94 21.29
C ASN A 112 11.74 3.31 20.02
N TRP A 113 10.89 3.04 19.03
CA TRP A 113 11.22 2.40 17.74
C TRP A 113 11.63 0.94 17.83
N GLU A 114 11.48 0.31 19.00
CA GLU A 114 11.75 -1.11 19.16
C GLU A 114 10.52 -1.94 18.75
N PRO A 115 10.70 -3.07 18.06
CA PRO A 115 9.59 -3.99 17.83
C PRO A 115 9.04 -4.44 19.17
N ALA A 116 7.71 -4.52 19.30
CA ALA A 116 7.08 -5.10 20.48
C ALA A 116 7.71 -6.48 20.70
N SER A 117 8.52 -6.61 21.76
CA SER A 117 9.17 -7.87 22.09
C SER A 117 8.10 -8.95 22.13
N MET A 118 8.34 -10.10 21.48
CA MET A 118 7.47 -11.27 21.59
C MET A 118 7.44 -11.77 23.05
N GLN A 119 6.73 -11.06 23.92
CA GLN A 119 6.29 -11.55 25.21
C GLN A 119 4.88 -12.09 25.04
N GLU A 120 4.74 -13.12 24.20
CA GLU A 120 3.62 -14.03 24.30
C GLU A 120 4.17 -15.39 24.77
N ASN A 121 4.00 -15.64 26.08
CA ASN A 121 4.02 -16.94 26.74
C ASN A 121 5.35 -17.71 26.84
N LEU A 122 6.15 -17.34 27.84
CA LEU A 122 6.73 -18.34 28.76
C LEU A 122 5.58 -19.15 29.38
N ARG A 123 5.30 -20.36 28.86
CA ARG A 123 4.74 -21.52 29.60
C ARG A 123 4.56 -22.74 28.67
N ARG A 124 5.62 -23.54 28.51
CA ARG A 124 5.66 -24.99 28.83
C ARG A 124 7.04 -25.60 28.51
N PRO A 125 7.45 -26.68 29.21
CA PRO A 125 8.85 -27.05 29.37
C PRO A 125 9.47 -27.71 28.14
N LEU A 126 10.77 -27.50 28.05
CA LEU A 126 11.74 -28.07 27.12
C LEU A 126 11.56 -29.58 26.92
N GLY A 127 11.32 -29.97 25.68
CA GLY A 127 11.64 -31.29 25.14
C GLY A 127 12.78 -31.13 24.13
N ASN A 128 13.93 -31.69 24.45
CA ASN A 128 15.16 -31.67 23.67
C ASN A 128 14.97 -31.97 22.17
N LEU A 129 15.63 -31.20 21.30
CA LEU A 129 16.43 -31.80 20.21
C LEU A 129 17.42 -30.79 19.59
N ASN A 130 18.69 -31.07 19.84
CA ASN A 130 19.88 -30.90 19.00
C ASN A 130 20.15 -29.59 18.23
N LYS A 131 21.29 -28.99 18.61
CA LYS A 131 22.12 -28.08 17.81
C LYS A 131 22.23 -28.57 16.36
N SER A 132 21.77 -27.74 15.42
CA SER A 132 22.45 -27.57 14.14
C SER A 132 22.25 -26.14 13.66
N THR A 133 23.36 -25.51 13.31
CA THR A 133 23.52 -24.19 12.70
C THR A 133 22.55 -23.97 11.54
N ALA A 134 21.72 -22.92 11.59
CA ALA A 134 20.87 -22.50 10.48
C ALA A 134 21.02 -20.99 10.19
N PRO A 135 21.05 -20.57 8.91
CA PRO A 135 21.34 -19.21 8.48
C PRO A 135 20.08 -18.36 8.29
N ARG A 136 20.21 -17.05 8.56
CA ARG A 136 19.48 -15.89 8.03
C ARG A 136 18.37 -16.17 6.99
N GLN A 137 17.09 -16.09 7.38
CA GLN A 137 15.93 -15.86 6.48
C GLN A 137 15.57 -14.37 6.55
N LYS A 138 15.68 -13.51 5.52
CA LYS A 138 15.15 -13.46 4.14
C LYS A 138 13.62 -13.50 4.05
N SER A 139 13.04 -12.29 4.04
CA SER A 139 12.17 -11.74 2.98
C SER A 139 11.15 -12.68 2.33
N LEU A 140 9.88 -12.34 2.55
CA LEU A 140 8.79 -12.30 1.55
C LEU A 140 8.97 -13.24 0.36
N VAL A 141 8.33 -14.40 0.46
CA VAL A 141 8.12 -15.31 -0.69
C VAL A 141 7.00 -14.72 -1.56
N VAL A 142 7.36 -13.71 -2.35
CA VAL A 142 6.72 -13.51 -3.66
C VAL A 142 7.25 -14.65 -4.54
N ASN A 143 6.34 -15.45 -5.09
CA ASN A 143 6.65 -16.54 -6.02
C ASN A 143 7.61 -16.05 -7.12
N LYS A 144 8.89 -16.45 -7.03
CA LYS A 144 9.97 -16.02 -7.93
C LYS A 144 9.89 -16.66 -9.31
N ASP A 145 9.15 -17.76 -9.46
CA ASP A 145 9.13 -18.54 -10.70
C ASP A 145 8.38 -17.88 -11.87
N PHE A 146 7.42 -16.99 -11.60
CA PHE A 146 6.68 -16.32 -12.68
C PHE A 146 7.51 -15.22 -13.37
N THR A 147 8.46 -14.62 -12.66
CA THR A 147 9.24 -13.47 -13.15
C THR A 147 10.45 -13.83 -14.01
N ALA A 148 11.06 -15.01 -13.82
CA ALA A 148 12.20 -15.44 -14.62
C ALA A 148 11.78 -15.74 -16.08
N GLN A 149 10.66 -16.45 -16.25
CA GLN A 149 10.16 -16.81 -17.57
C GLN A 149 9.65 -15.57 -18.34
N ALA A 150 9.03 -14.60 -17.66
CA ALA A 150 8.62 -13.33 -18.26
C ALA A 150 9.83 -12.49 -18.74
N ARG A 151 10.90 -12.41 -17.93
CA ARG A 151 12.15 -11.73 -18.30
C ARG A 151 12.84 -12.40 -19.50
N GLN A 152 12.85 -13.73 -19.55
CA GLN A 152 13.42 -14.49 -20.67
C GLN A 152 12.64 -14.25 -21.98
N ARG A 153 11.30 -14.24 -21.93
CA ARG A 153 10.46 -13.94 -23.11
C ARG A 153 10.69 -12.51 -23.62
N LEU A 154 10.80 -11.53 -22.71
CA LEU A 154 11.07 -10.14 -23.09
C LEU A 154 12.46 -9.98 -23.73
N ALA A 155 13.49 -10.64 -23.18
CA ALA A 155 14.84 -10.61 -23.73
C ALA A 155 14.91 -11.25 -25.13
N GLN A 156 14.23 -12.39 -25.34
CA GLN A 156 14.14 -13.04 -26.65
C GLN A 156 13.39 -12.18 -27.68
N ALA A 157 12.26 -11.58 -27.28
CA ALA A 157 11.50 -10.67 -28.14
C ALA A 157 12.34 -9.45 -28.57
N LYS A 158 13.12 -8.88 -27.64
CA LYS A 158 14.00 -7.74 -27.92
C LYS A 158 15.16 -8.11 -28.84
N ALA A 159 15.75 -9.30 -28.67
CA ALA A 159 16.81 -9.79 -29.55
C ALA A 159 16.32 -10.04 -30.98
N LEU A 160 15.13 -10.62 -31.15
CA LEU A 160 14.53 -10.85 -32.46
C LEU A 160 14.17 -9.52 -33.15
N ALA A 161 13.65 -8.54 -32.40
CA ALA A 161 13.36 -7.21 -32.93
C ALA A 161 14.64 -6.49 -33.40
N ARG A 162 15.74 -6.61 -32.65
CA ARG A 162 17.04 -6.03 -33.04
C ARG A 162 17.57 -6.69 -34.32
N LYS A 163 17.51 -8.03 -34.41
CA LYS A 163 17.96 -8.76 -35.60
C LYS A 163 17.13 -8.40 -36.84
N ARG A 164 15.80 -8.30 -36.72
CA ARG A 164 14.92 -7.83 -37.81
C ARG A 164 15.22 -6.40 -38.24
N MET A 165 15.55 -5.52 -37.30
CA MET A 165 15.93 -4.15 -37.60
C MET A 165 17.30 -4.09 -38.30
N GLU A 166 18.26 -4.92 -37.90
CA GLU A 166 19.57 -5.06 -38.58
C GLU A 166 19.42 -5.66 -39.99
N GLU A 167 18.49 -6.59 -40.20
CA GLU A 167 18.20 -7.17 -41.53
C GLU A 167 17.50 -6.18 -42.47
N GLN A 168 16.72 -5.22 -41.94
CA GLN A 168 16.12 -4.14 -42.75
C GLN A 168 17.08 -2.99 -43.08
N VAL A 169 18.18 -2.84 -42.33
CA VAL A 169 19.20 -1.81 -42.56
C VAL A 169 20.23 -2.25 -43.62
N CYS A 170 20.28 -3.54 -43.98
CA CYS A 170 21.19 -4.09 -44.99
C CYS A 170 20.51 -4.36 -46.35
N GLN A 171 19.35 -3.74 -46.62
CA GLN A 171 18.70 -3.67 -47.94
C GLN A 171 18.75 -2.25 -48.49
#